data_AF-A0A1I1B6Y8-F1
#
_entry.id   AF-A0A1I1B6Y8-F1
#
_cell.length_a   1.000
_cell.length_b   1.000
_cell.length_c   1.000
_cell.angle_alpha   90.00
_cell.angle_beta   90.00
_cell.angle_gamma   90.00
#
_symmetry.space_group_name_H-M   'P 1'
#
loop_
_entity.id
_entity.type
_entity.pdbx_description
1 polymer ?
#
loop_
_entity_poly.entity_id
_entity_poly.type
_entity_poly.pdbx_seq_one_letter_code
_entity_poly.pdbx_strand_id
1 'polypeptide(L)' 'MIEIAGILLLVQGVGGFVNRVAGSTSESWFVQLHTLPSAWHIPASVAMAALGAVLAWVGAERRKKVRE' A
#
# COMPACT_ATOMS: atom_id res chain seq x y z
N MET A 1 12.91 -6.34 7.20
CA MET A 1 12.73 -6.06 5.76
C MET A 1 11.29 -6.24 5.31
N ILE A 2 10.67 -7.42 5.51
CA ILE A 2 9.26 -7.70 5.11
C ILE A 2 8.27 -6.69 5.72
N GLU A 3 8.41 -6.38 7.01
CA GLU A 3 7.50 -5.42 7.65
C GLU A 3 7.56 -4.02 7.04
N ILE A 4 8.78 -3.53 6.76
CA ILE A 4 8.97 -2.22 6.13
C ILE A 4 8.35 -2.21 4.73
N ALA A 5 8.56 -3.27 3.94
CA ALA A 5 7.92 -3.41 2.64
C ALA A 5 6.39 -3.42 2.75
N GLY A 6 5.84 -4.12 3.76
CA GLY A 6 4.40 -4.13 4.04
C GLY A 6 3.86 -2.75 4.39
N ILE A 7 4.55 -2.01 5.26
CA ILE A 7 4.18 -0.63 5.64
C ILE A 7 4.21 0.28 4.41
N LEU A 8 5.27 0.21 3.58
CA LEU A 8 5.36 1.02 2.37
C LEU A 8 4.22 0.71 1.39
N LEU A 9 3.91 -0.56 1.18
CA LEU A 9 2.81 -0.98 0.31
C LEU A 9 1.44 -0.55 0.85
N LEU A 10 1.26 -0.60 2.17
CA LEU A 10 0.06 -0.12 2.85
C LEU A 10 -0.12 1.38 2.66
N VAL A 11 0.92 2.18 2.91
CA VAL A 11 0.91 3.64 2.71
C VAL A 11 0.63 3.98 1.25
N GLN A 12 1.24 3.26 0.31
CA GLN A 12 1.00 3.42 -1.13
C GLN A 12 -0.46 3.13 -1.51
N GLY A 13 -1.03 2.04 -1.01
CA GLY A 13 -2.41 1.68 -1.25
C GLY A 13 -3.41 2.68 -0.65
N VAL A 14 -3.27 2.98 0.65
CA VAL A 14 -4.18 3.91 1.34
C VAL A 14 -4.07 5.32 0.76
N GLY A 15 -2.84 5.81 0.54
CA GLY A 15 -2.62 7.15 0.00
C GLY A 15 -3.17 7.31 -1.42
N GLY A 16 -2.93 6.33 -2.31
CA GLY A 16 -3.48 6.38 -3.66
C GLY A 16 -5.00 6.20 -3.73
N PHE A 17 -5.57 5.42 -2.82
CA PHE A 17 -7.03 5.32 -2.67
C PHE A 17 -7.63 6.67 -2.28
N VAL A 18 -7.11 7.29 -1.21
CA VAL A 18 -7.58 8.60 -0.74
C VAL A 18 -7.41 9.65 -1.82
N ASN A 19 -6.28 9.67 -2.54
CA ASN A 19 -6.04 10.59 -3.64
C ASN A 19 -7.16 10.53 -4.71
N ARG A 20 -7.54 9.33 -5.16
CA ARG A 20 -8.58 9.18 -6.19
C ARG A 20 -9.99 9.41 -5.67
N VAL A 21 -10.30 8.96 -4.45
CA VAL A 21 -11.60 9.20 -3.82
C VAL A 21 -11.83 10.69 -3.53
N ALA A 22 -10.77 11.43 -3.20
CA ALA A 22 -10.81 12.88 -3.04
C ALA A 22 -10.93 13.65 -4.37
N GLY A 23 -11.05 12.96 -5.51
CA GLY A 23 -11.17 13.58 -6.83
C GLY A 23 -9.87 14.23 -7.33
N SER A 24 -8.72 13.91 -6.72
CA SER A 24 -7.44 14.44 -7.17
C SER A 24 -7.05 13.85 -8.52
N THR A 25 -6.70 14.73 -9.46
CA THR A 25 -6.12 14.35 -10.75
C THR A 25 -4.62 14.11 -10.66
N SER A 26 -3.95 14.64 -9.61
CA SER A 26 -2.52 14.50 -9.41
C SER A 26 -2.13 13.06 -9.04
N GLU A 27 -1.13 12.51 -9.74
CA GLU A 27 -0.60 11.16 -9.50
C GLU A 27 0.19 11.04 -8.17
N SER A 28 0.56 12.16 -7.54
CA SER A 28 1.34 12.18 -6.28
C SER A 28 2.60 11.30 -6.38
N TRP A 29 3.02 10.58 -5.33
CA TRP A 29 4.16 9.63 -5.40
C TRP A 29 3.68 8.17 -5.40
N PHE A 30 2.40 7.95 -5.68
CA PHE A 30 1.78 6.63 -5.58
C PHE A 30 2.01 5.85 -6.88
N VAL A 31 2.72 4.73 -6.79
CA VAL A 31 3.27 4.02 -7.96
C VAL A 31 2.17 3.54 -8.90
N GLN A 32 1.07 3.03 -8.35
CA GLN A 32 -0.08 2.55 -9.14
C GLN A 32 -0.74 3.66 -9.97
N LEU A 33 -0.61 4.92 -9.56
CA LEU A 33 -1.19 6.05 -10.29
C LEU A 33 -0.39 6.40 -11.56
N HIS A 34 0.91 6.09 -11.59
CA HIS A 34 1.80 6.33 -12.74
C HIS A 34 1.89 5.13 -13.69
N THR A 35 1.60 3.93 -13.19
CA THR A 35 1.88 2.67 -13.91
C THR A 35 0.63 1.99 -14.44
N LEU A 36 -0.54 2.24 -13.86
CA LEU A 36 -1.79 1.60 -14.26
C LEU A 36 -2.73 2.60 -14.95
N PRO A 37 -3.64 2.11 -15.83
CA PRO A 37 -4.73 2.93 -16.35
C PRO A 37 -5.65 3.42 -15.23
N SER A 38 -6.31 4.56 -15.44
CA SER A 38 -7.16 5.22 -14.43
C SER A 38 -8.25 4.33 -13.84
N ALA A 39 -8.85 3.46 -14.65
CA ALA A 39 -9.85 2.48 -14.20
C ALA A 39 -9.34 1.51 -13.12
N TRP A 40 -8.02 1.28 -13.07
CA TRP A 40 -7.38 0.35 -12.14
C TRP A 40 -6.85 1.02 -10.88
N HIS A 41 -6.84 2.36 -10.80
CA HIS A 41 -6.24 3.07 -9.68
C HIS A 41 -6.89 2.73 -8.33
N ILE A 42 -8.22 2.69 -8.26
CA ILE A 42 -8.94 2.36 -7.01
C ILE A 42 -8.78 0.87 -6.66
N PRO A 43 -9.08 -0.09 -7.55
CA PRO A 43 -8.91 -1.52 -7.24
C PRO A 43 -7.48 -1.87 -6.83
N ALA A 44 -6.47 -1.34 -7.55
CA ALA A 44 -5.07 -1.59 -7.23
C ALA A 44 -4.70 -1.00 -5.87
N SER A 45 -5.17 0.20 -5.55
CA SER A 45 -4.93 0.84 -4.25
C SER A 45 -5.49 0.02 -3.08
N VAL A 46 -6.70 -0.54 -3.24
CA VAL A 46 -7.30 -1.45 -2.25
C VAL A 46 -6.49 -2.74 -2.10
N ALA A 47 -6.10 -3.37 -3.21
CA ALA A 47 -5.30 -4.58 -3.20
C ALA A 47 -3.93 -4.36 -2.53
N MET A 48 -3.25 -3.25 -2.86
CA MET A 48 -1.99 -2.86 -2.25
C MET A 48 -2.14 -2.61 -0.75
N ALA A 49 -3.20 -1.92 -0.32
CA ALA A 49 -3.46 -1.70 1.10
C ALA A 49 -3.66 -3.02 1.86
N ALA A 50 -4.48 -3.92 1.32
CA ALA A 50 -4.73 -5.23 1.92
C ALA A 50 -3.45 -6.07 2.01
N LEU A 51 -2.70 -6.19 0.91
CA LEU A 51 -1.44 -6.93 0.87
C LEU A 51 -0.39 -6.30 1.80
N GLY A 52 -0.30 -4.97 1.83
CA GLY A 52 0.61 -4.24 2.69
C GLY A 52 0.33 -4.48 4.17
N ALA A 53 -0.95 -4.45 4.58
CA ALA A 53 -1.36 -4.76 5.95
C ALA A 53 -0.97 -6.18 6.36
N VAL A 54 -1.22 -7.17 5.50
CA VAL A 54 -0.84 -8.57 5.74
C VAL A 54 0.67 -8.72 5.88
N LEU A 55 1.45 -8.13 4.98
CA LEU A 55 2.92 -8.21 5.02
C LEU A 55 3.50 -7.49 6.23
N ALA A 56 2.93 -6.33 6.61
CA ALA A 56 3.35 -5.60 7.80
C ALA A 56 3.09 -6.45 9.06
N TRP A 57 1.90 -7.05 9.17
CA TRP A 57 1.53 -7.89 10.30
C TRP A 57 2.41 -9.14 10.41
N VAL A 58 2.59 -9.88 9.32
CA VAL A 58 3.47 -11.07 9.28
C VAL A 58 4.92 -10.69 9.60
N GLY A 59 5.38 -9.54 9.10
CA GLY A 59 6.71 -9.02 9.38
C GLY A 59 6.90 -8.69 10.87
N ALA A 60 5.92 -8.04 11.49
CA ALA A 60 5.93 -7.71 12.92
C ALA A 60 5.96 -8.96 13.79
N GLU A 61 5.13 -9.94 13.47
CA GLU A 61 5.08 -11.20 14.22
C GLU A 61 6.40 -11.97 14.14
N ARG A 62 7.02 -12.01 12.96
CA ARG A 62 8.35 -12.61 12.79
C ARG A 62 9.43 -11.86 13.57
N ARG A 63 9.40 -10.52 13.57
CA ARG A 63 10.36 -9.72 14.35
C ARG A 63 10.22 -9.95 15.85
N LYS A 64 8.99 -10.12 16.35
CA LYS A 64 8.72 -10.43 17.75
C LYS A 64 9.34 -11.77 18.15
N LYS A 65 9.09 -12.83 17.38
CA LYS A 65 9.64 -14.18 17.65
C LYS A 65 11.17 -14.27 17.64
N VAL A 66 11.86 -13.41 16.89
CA VAL A 66 13.33 -13.37 16.87
C VAL A 66 13.90 -12.65 18.10
N ARG A 67 13.09 -11.87 18.81
CA ARG A 67 13.49 -11.09 19.99
C ARG A 67 13.15 -11.79 21.33
N GLU A 68 12.35 -12.84 21.30
CA GLU A 68 12.06 -13.73 22.42
C GLU A 68 13.11 -14.85 22.49
#